data_AF-A0A2S5UY87-F1
#
_entry.id   AF-A0A2S5UY87-F1
#
_cell.length_a   1.000
_cell.length_b   1.000
_cell.length_c   1.000
_cell.angle_alpha   90.00
_cell.angle_beta   90.00
_cell.angle_gamma   90.00
#
_symmetry.space_group_name_H-M   'P 1'
#
loop_
_entity.id
_entity.type
_entity.pdbx_description
1 polymer ?
#
loop_
_entity_poly.entity_id
_entity_poly.type
_entity_poly.pdbx_seq_one_letter_code
_entity_poly.pdbx_strand_id
1 'polypeptide(L)'
;MPHTLGELQAQVSRPARATNLKRPARATSLKRPARATSLDEAPRRRRRFSDFVTAGGSARTRVGRVRFRGNARGGLGCWAHPPRKGHSVSGNDLYAAAGVDTRAGDTAVELMKRAVQATHGPEVLGGVGGFAGLFDASRLTSFTKPILATSTDGVGTKVAIAQAIDKHDTIGQDLVAMVVDDIIVVGAEPLFMTDYIACGRVVPERIASIVEGIAKACAETGTALTGGETAEHPGLLGPDDYDVAGAAVGVVEADRMLGPERVQHGDVVISIASSGLHSNGYSLVRRIVADQGLSFTDTSAELGGVVGEVLLEPTRLYTGPLVKLLAEPALDGAVHAFSHVTGGGIAANLARVLPQGAWIELDRGAWSPNDIFRVLAGFAGTDLESTEGTWNLGIGMFAVVDAQRASVVVEWLEAAGLPSWVAGTISTETRDFAGFEQGAKGVDGGAVRLVGSYAG
;
A
#
# COMPACT_ATOMS: atom_id res chain seq x y z
N MET A 1 -58.43 -11.28 -30.07
CA MET A 1 -59.74 -10.80 -30.53
C MET A 1 -60.68 -10.82 -29.33
N PRO A 2 -61.40 -9.73 -28.98
CA PRO A 2 -61.45 -8.36 -29.53
C PRO A 2 -60.68 -7.35 -28.63
N HIS A 3 -60.00 -6.29 -29.09
CA HIS A 3 -60.37 -5.07 -29.86
C HIS A 3 -61.11 -3.98 -29.07
N THR A 4 -60.41 -2.84 -28.87
CA THR A 4 -60.79 -1.40 -29.08
C THR A 4 -59.57 -0.56 -28.62
N LEU A 5 -58.75 0.17 -29.39
CA LEU A 5 -58.86 1.16 -30.50
C LEU A 5 -59.48 2.53 -30.12
N GLY A 6 -58.72 3.60 -30.39
CA GLY A 6 -59.08 5.04 -30.36
C GLY A 6 -57.87 5.93 -29.99
N GLU A 7 -56.96 6.25 -30.93
CA GLU A 7 -56.89 7.46 -31.79
C GLU A 7 -56.45 8.76 -31.05
N LEU A 8 -55.22 9.27 -31.27
CA LEU A 8 -54.77 10.23 -32.32
C LEU A 8 -55.23 11.69 -32.11
N GLN A 9 -54.30 12.60 -31.75
CA GLN A 9 -53.87 13.70 -32.62
C GLN A 9 -52.80 14.61 -32.00
N ALA A 10 -51.90 15.06 -32.86
CA ALA A 10 -50.76 15.92 -32.62
C ALA A 10 -51.12 17.41 -32.69
N GLN A 11 -50.35 18.26 -32.00
CA GLN A 11 -50.14 19.64 -32.42
C GLN A 11 -48.67 20.01 -32.44
N VAL A 12 -48.26 20.40 -33.65
CA VAL A 12 -47.00 20.98 -34.07
C VAL A 12 -47.05 22.48 -33.83
N SER A 13 -45.95 23.08 -33.36
CA SER A 13 -45.55 24.45 -33.73
C SER A 13 -44.04 24.64 -33.55
N ARG A 14 -43.33 24.77 -34.68
CA ARG A 14 -41.94 25.29 -34.81
C ARG A 14 -42.00 26.83 -34.98
N PRO A 15 -40.89 27.54 -35.33
CA PRO A 15 -39.71 27.89 -34.54
C PRO A 15 -39.47 29.43 -34.54
N ALA A 16 -38.56 29.94 -33.72
CA ALA A 16 -38.05 31.33 -33.88
C ALA A 16 -36.55 31.33 -34.23
N ARG A 17 -36.23 31.98 -35.35
CA ARG A 17 -34.89 32.18 -35.92
C ARG A 17 -34.21 33.43 -35.35
N ALA A 18 -32.91 33.28 -35.06
CA ALA A 18 -31.78 34.17 -35.30
C ALA A 18 -31.97 35.69 -35.49
N THR A 19 -31.14 36.52 -34.85
CA THR A 19 -29.89 37.08 -35.44
C THR A 19 -29.23 38.15 -34.56
N ASN A 20 -27.91 38.03 -34.35
CA ASN A 20 -26.84 39.03 -34.58
C ASN A 20 -25.65 38.81 -33.61
N LEU A 21 -24.52 38.28 -34.08
CA LEU A 21 -23.40 39.01 -34.70
C LEU A 21 -22.71 40.01 -33.75
N LYS A 22 -21.58 39.58 -33.18
CA LYS A 22 -20.33 40.39 -33.13
C LYS A 22 -19.11 39.45 -33.21
N ARG A 23 -18.24 39.79 -34.15
CA ARG A 23 -17.02 39.11 -34.60
C ARG A 23 -15.77 39.62 -33.83
N PRO A 24 -14.55 39.10 -34.07
CA PRO A 24 -13.61 38.70 -33.02
C PRO A 24 -12.43 39.67 -32.84
N ALA A 25 -11.68 39.53 -31.74
CA ALA A 25 -10.43 40.24 -31.49
C ALA A 25 -9.24 39.27 -31.37
N ARG A 26 -8.45 39.27 -32.45
CA ARG A 26 -6.99 39.10 -32.62
C ARG A 26 -6.14 38.42 -31.54
N ALA A 27 -5.55 37.31 -31.98
CA ALA A 27 -4.12 36.99 -32.02
C ALA A 27 -3.10 37.94 -31.35
N THR A 28 -2.31 37.36 -30.45
CA THR A 28 -0.90 37.70 -30.25
C THR A 28 -0.06 36.42 -30.21
N SER A 29 0.83 36.28 -31.20
CA SER A 29 1.92 35.32 -31.25
C SER A 29 3.11 35.79 -30.41
N LEU A 30 4.11 34.90 -30.25
CA LEU A 30 5.45 35.03 -29.62
C LEU A 30 5.51 34.31 -28.25
N LYS A 31 6.35 33.29 -28.00
CA LYS A 31 7.61 32.82 -28.62
C LYS A 31 7.80 31.32 -28.32
N ARG A 32 8.28 30.57 -29.31
CA ARG A 32 8.97 29.28 -29.14
C ARG A 32 10.35 29.54 -28.51
N PRO A 33 10.86 28.71 -27.58
CA PRO A 33 12.30 28.57 -27.43
C PRO A 33 12.83 27.57 -28.47
N ALA A 34 14.05 27.86 -28.91
CA ALA A 34 14.70 27.31 -30.07
C ALA A 34 15.11 25.84 -29.91
N ARG A 35 15.23 25.19 -31.07
CA ARG A 35 16.07 24.01 -31.31
C ARG A 35 17.47 24.26 -30.73
N ALA A 36 17.93 23.38 -29.85
CA ALA A 36 19.35 23.15 -29.69
C ALA A 36 19.78 22.15 -30.77
N THR A 37 20.54 22.66 -31.73
CA THR A 37 21.31 21.89 -32.71
C THR A 37 22.44 21.13 -32.04
N SER A 38 22.61 19.88 -32.50
CA SER A 38 23.86 19.11 -32.62
C SER A 38 25.10 19.67 -31.91
N LEU A 39 25.60 18.91 -30.94
CA LEU A 39 27.05 18.84 -30.69
C LEU A 39 27.57 17.55 -31.33
N ASP A 40 28.48 17.78 -32.27
CA ASP A 40 29.25 16.78 -33.00
C ASP A 40 30.03 15.83 -32.09
N GLU A 41 30.21 14.64 -32.65
CA GLU A 41 31.07 13.55 -32.21
C GLU A 41 32.54 13.94 -32.07
N ALA A 42 33.22 13.40 -31.05
CA ALA A 42 34.61 12.87 -31.12
C ALA A 42 34.93 12.05 -29.84
N PRO A 43 35.89 11.10 -29.84
CA PRO A 43 35.65 9.72 -30.23
C PRO A 43 35.84 8.71 -29.09
N ARG A 44 35.21 7.54 -29.27
CA ARG A 44 35.35 6.32 -28.47
C ARG A 44 36.81 5.88 -28.32
N ARG A 45 37.28 5.71 -27.08
CA ARG A 45 38.39 4.80 -26.75
C ARG A 45 37.88 3.63 -25.93
N ARG A 46 37.74 2.49 -26.60
CA ARG A 46 37.61 1.16 -25.99
C ARG A 46 38.91 0.86 -25.23
N ARG A 47 38.81 0.46 -23.96
CA ARG A 47 39.83 -0.38 -23.32
C ARG A 47 39.16 -1.64 -22.80
N ARG A 48 39.53 -2.77 -23.41
CA ARG A 48 39.30 -4.11 -22.90
C ARG A 48 40.08 -4.27 -21.59
N PHE A 49 39.49 -4.89 -20.60
CA PHE A 49 40.22 -5.50 -19.49
C PHE A 49 39.93 -6.99 -19.55
N SER A 50 40.88 -7.75 -20.06
CA SER A 50 41.00 -9.18 -19.85
C SER A 50 42.30 -9.44 -19.12
N ASP A 51 42.20 -10.33 -18.15
CA ASP A 51 43.24 -11.17 -17.55
C ASP A 51 44.26 -10.48 -16.63
N PHE A 52 44.26 -10.88 -15.34
CA PHE A 52 45.35 -11.69 -14.79
C PHE A 52 45.00 -12.24 -13.40
N VAL A 53 45.22 -13.55 -13.25
CA VAL A 53 45.04 -14.37 -12.05
C VAL A 53 46.38 -14.47 -11.29
N THR A 54 46.29 -14.43 -9.95
CA THR A 54 47.24 -14.86 -8.88
C THR A 54 48.71 -14.44 -8.87
N ALA A 55 49.15 -13.89 -7.72
CA ALA A 55 50.19 -14.48 -6.86
C ALA A 55 50.27 -13.72 -5.52
N GLY A 56 50.40 -14.46 -4.41
CA GLY A 56 50.43 -13.94 -3.05
C GLY A 56 51.76 -13.32 -2.61
N GLY A 57 51.72 -12.57 -1.50
CA GLY A 57 52.90 -12.01 -0.85
C GLY A 57 52.56 -11.17 0.37
N SER A 58 52.87 -11.69 1.56
CA SER A 58 52.70 -11.06 2.87
C SER A 58 53.54 -9.79 3.04
N ALA A 59 52.96 -8.72 3.61
CA ALA A 59 53.70 -7.76 4.42
C ALA A 59 52.80 -7.05 5.45
N ARG A 60 53.13 -7.23 6.73
CA ARG A 60 52.55 -6.54 7.89
C ARG A 60 53.03 -5.08 7.95
N THR A 61 52.14 -4.16 8.32
CA THR A 61 52.51 -2.79 8.70
C THR A 61 51.89 -2.40 10.05
N ARG A 62 52.76 -1.83 10.91
CA ARG A 62 52.57 -1.56 12.34
C ARG A 62 51.64 -0.37 12.62
N VAL A 63 50.90 -0.51 13.72
CA VAL A 63 50.14 0.54 14.43
C VAL A 63 51.11 1.47 15.19
N GLY A 64 51.01 2.78 14.94
CA GLY A 64 51.75 3.81 15.68
C GLY A 64 50.93 4.34 16.87
N ARG A 65 51.48 4.22 18.08
CA ARG A 65 50.95 4.78 19.34
C ARG A 65 51.73 6.04 19.68
N VAL A 66 51.08 7.18 19.83
CA VAL A 66 51.70 8.43 20.31
C VAL A 66 51.49 8.57 21.82
N ARG A 67 52.59 8.74 22.57
CA ARG A 67 52.63 9.15 23.98
C ARG A 67 53.12 10.59 24.07
N PHE A 68 52.49 11.41 24.90
CA PHE A 68 53.11 12.64 25.43
C PHE A 68 53.14 12.58 26.96
N ARG A 69 54.33 12.84 27.53
CA ARG A 69 54.58 13.03 28.97
C ARG A 69 54.47 14.53 29.29
N GLY A 70 53.92 14.84 30.45
CA GLY A 70 53.57 16.18 30.90
C GLY A 70 54.71 17.02 31.50
N ASN A 71 54.31 18.16 32.07
CA ASN A 71 55.15 18.99 32.93
C ASN A 71 54.28 19.68 33.99
N ALA A 72 54.84 19.86 35.20
CA ALA A 72 54.17 20.41 36.37
C ALA A 72 54.78 21.77 36.78
N ARG A 73 53.96 22.69 37.32
CA ARG A 73 54.08 23.37 38.64
C ARG A 73 53.36 24.74 38.68
N GLY A 74 52.51 24.90 39.71
CA GLY A 74 52.57 26.00 40.69
C GLY A 74 51.71 27.26 40.51
N GLY A 75 50.90 27.61 41.54
CA GLY A 75 50.63 29.01 41.92
C GLY A 75 49.17 29.35 42.29
N LEU A 76 48.98 29.86 43.52
CA LEU A 76 47.72 30.16 44.22
C LEU A 76 46.82 31.25 43.59
N GLY A 77 45.52 31.20 43.90
CA GLY A 77 44.61 32.36 43.81
C GLY A 77 43.17 32.03 44.24
N CYS A 78 42.84 32.31 45.50
CA CYS A 78 41.50 32.15 46.10
C CYS A 78 40.49 33.19 45.57
N TRP A 79 39.32 32.76 45.11
CA TRP A 79 38.04 33.47 45.26
C TRP A 79 36.91 32.45 45.37
N ALA A 80 36.23 32.42 46.52
CA ALA A 80 35.12 31.53 46.81
C ALA A 80 33.83 32.08 46.19
N HIS A 81 33.21 31.30 45.29
CA HIS A 81 31.80 31.45 44.93
C HIS A 81 30.97 30.40 45.68
N PRO A 82 29.75 30.72 46.14
CA PRO A 82 28.91 29.76 46.83
C PRO A 82 28.56 28.61 45.87
N PRO A 83 28.40 27.36 46.34
CA PRO A 83 28.02 26.28 45.46
C PRO A 83 26.58 26.52 45.00
N ARG A 84 26.40 26.94 43.74
CA ARG A 84 25.14 26.69 43.05
C ARG A 84 24.98 25.18 43.02
N LYS A 85 23.94 24.66 43.67
CA LYS A 85 23.48 23.28 43.50
C LYS A 85 23.01 23.11 42.05
N GLY A 86 23.96 23.00 41.13
CA GLY A 86 23.71 22.48 39.80
C GLY A 86 23.41 21.00 39.99
N HIS A 87 22.14 20.64 39.90
CA HIS A 87 21.80 19.26 39.59
C HIS A 87 22.47 19.01 38.24
N SER A 88 23.49 18.15 38.21
CA SER A 88 23.97 17.60 36.96
C SER A 88 22.83 16.75 36.41
N VAL A 89 22.00 17.37 35.58
CA VAL A 89 20.98 16.66 34.79
C VAL A 89 21.77 15.64 33.97
N SER A 90 21.57 14.36 34.28
CA SER A 90 22.20 13.31 33.48
C SER A 90 21.68 13.44 32.04
N GLY A 91 22.43 12.99 31.03
CA GLY A 91 21.93 13.05 29.65
C GLY A 91 20.57 12.37 29.47
N ASN A 92 20.28 11.38 30.31
CA ASN A 92 19.00 10.69 30.38
C ASN A 92 17.85 11.57 30.92
N ASP A 93 18.14 12.47 31.86
CA ASP A 93 17.16 13.43 32.40
C ASP A 93 16.86 14.57 31.42
N LEU A 94 17.78 14.95 30.51
CA LEU A 94 17.50 15.94 29.45
C LEU A 94 16.59 15.37 28.37
N TYR A 95 16.78 14.10 28.01
CA TYR A 95 15.97 13.40 27.01
C TYR A 95 14.56 13.09 27.56
N ALA A 96 14.48 12.66 28.81
CA ALA A 96 13.20 12.55 29.53
C ALA A 96 12.50 13.91 29.72
N ALA A 97 13.25 14.98 30.00
CA ALA A 97 12.70 16.34 30.08
C ALA A 97 12.19 16.87 28.73
N ALA A 98 12.69 16.34 27.60
CA ALA A 98 12.14 16.60 26.27
C ALA A 98 10.87 15.77 25.97
N GLY A 99 10.44 14.90 26.88
CA GLY A 99 9.21 14.11 26.79
C GLY A 99 9.40 12.69 26.29
N VAL A 100 10.63 12.17 26.22
CA VAL A 100 10.92 10.82 25.71
C VAL A 100 11.19 9.82 26.84
N ASP A 101 10.43 8.72 26.92
CA ASP A 101 10.57 7.67 27.92
C ASP A 101 11.15 6.38 27.31
N THR A 102 12.47 6.22 27.48
CA THR A 102 13.19 5.04 27.00
C THR A 102 12.80 3.74 27.73
N ARG A 103 12.32 3.80 28.98
CA ARG A 103 11.89 2.60 29.72
C ARG A 103 10.53 2.09 29.24
N ALA A 104 9.66 3.01 28.82
CA ALA A 104 8.39 2.64 28.20
C ALA A 104 8.63 1.88 26.89
N GLY A 105 9.60 2.32 26.08
CA GLY A 105 10.07 1.60 24.90
C GLY A 105 10.57 0.17 25.22
N ASP A 106 11.46 0.01 26.20
CA ASP A 106 11.97 -1.31 26.62
C ASP A 106 10.83 -2.26 27.06
N THR A 107 9.82 -1.73 27.75
CA THR A 107 8.66 -2.50 28.19
C THR A 107 7.82 -2.98 27.00
N ALA A 108 7.58 -2.10 26.02
CA ALA A 108 6.87 -2.47 24.79
C ALA A 108 7.60 -3.60 24.04
N VAL A 109 8.92 -3.51 23.93
CA VAL A 109 9.76 -4.54 23.28
C VAL A 109 9.58 -5.90 23.94
N GLU A 110 9.60 -5.98 25.27
CA GLU A 110 9.44 -7.27 25.96
C GLU A 110 8.03 -7.85 25.82
N LEU A 111 6.98 -7.02 25.73
CA LEU A 111 5.61 -7.46 25.48
C LEU A 111 5.47 -8.09 24.09
N MET A 112 6.00 -7.43 23.05
CA MET A 112 5.82 -7.86 21.66
C MET A 112 6.84 -8.92 21.18
N LYS A 113 7.89 -9.18 21.95
CA LYS A 113 9.02 -10.06 21.58
C LYS A 113 8.60 -11.45 21.08
N ARG A 114 7.62 -12.06 21.76
CA ARG A 114 7.12 -13.40 21.38
C ARG A 114 6.40 -13.38 20.03
N ALA A 115 5.59 -12.35 19.78
CA ALA A 115 4.86 -12.20 18.54
C ALA A 115 5.84 -11.99 17.37
N VAL A 116 6.83 -11.10 17.53
CA VAL A 116 7.88 -10.87 16.52
C VAL A 116 8.67 -12.15 16.24
N GLN A 117 9.10 -12.88 17.28
CA GLN A 117 9.81 -14.15 17.12
C GLN A 117 9.00 -15.23 16.39
N ALA A 118 7.68 -15.23 16.55
CA ALA A 118 6.80 -16.18 15.85
C ALA A 118 6.78 -15.97 14.33
N THR A 119 7.24 -14.81 13.85
CA THR A 119 7.39 -14.52 12.41
C THR A 119 8.72 -15.02 11.84
N HIS A 120 9.67 -15.43 12.68
CA HIS A 120 11.04 -15.72 12.25
C HIS A 120 11.18 -17.16 11.76
N GLY A 121 11.65 -17.29 10.52
CA GLY A 121 12.13 -18.54 9.94
C GLY A 121 13.64 -18.75 10.12
N PRO A 122 14.20 -19.86 9.62
CA PRO A 122 15.64 -20.14 9.65
C PRO A 122 16.48 -19.08 8.91
N GLU A 123 15.89 -18.30 8.03
CA GLU A 123 16.53 -17.23 7.27
C GLU A 123 16.79 -15.98 8.12
N VAL A 124 16.07 -15.77 9.23
CA VAL A 124 16.30 -14.60 10.08
C VAL A 124 17.53 -14.84 10.94
N LEU A 125 18.53 -13.95 10.84
CA LEU A 125 19.77 -14.07 11.59
C LEU A 125 19.75 -13.14 12.82
N GLY A 126 19.94 -13.72 14.00
CA GLY A 126 19.89 -12.98 15.27
C GLY A 126 18.51 -13.05 15.91
N GLY A 127 18.14 -12.02 16.66
CA GLY A 127 16.84 -11.94 17.34
C GLY A 127 16.41 -10.50 17.55
N VAL A 128 15.30 -10.31 18.27
CA VAL A 128 14.74 -8.99 18.58
C VAL A 128 15.75 -8.15 19.39
N GLY A 129 15.93 -6.88 19.00
CA GLY A 129 16.81 -5.91 19.68
C GLY A 129 18.22 -5.76 19.11
N GLY A 130 18.51 -6.36 17.94
CA GLY A 130 19.72 -6.06 17.18
C GLY A 130 19.70 -4.66 16.55
N PHE A 131 20.86 -4.14 16.13
CA PHE A 131 20.96 -2.82 15.47
C PHE A 131 20.25 -2.77 14.10
N ALA A 132 20.09 -3.92 13.46
CA ALA A 132 19.35 -4.08 12.21
C ALA A 132 18.79 -5.51 12.12
N GLY A 133 17.68 -5.66 11.41
CA GLY A 133 17.19 -6.96 10.98
C GLY A 133 18.14 -7.56 9.94
N LEU A 134 18.48 -8.84 10.09
CA LEU A 134 19.34 -9.57 9.16
C LEU A 134 18.55 -10.75 8.57
N PHE A 135 18.66 -10.94 7.26
CA PHE A 135 18.00 -12.02 6.53
C PHE A 135 19.02 -12.73 5.63
N ASP A 136 19.05 -14.06 5.69
CA ASP A 136 19.93 -14.90 4.88
C ASP A 136 19.43 -14.96 3.43
N ALA A 137 20.13 -14.24 2.56
CA ALA A 137 19.86 -14.19 1.13
C ALA A 137 20.43 -15.39 0.34
N SER A 138 20.97 -16.43 1.00
CA SER A 138 21.59 -17.58 0.32
C SER A 138 20.62 -18.30 -0.62
N ARG A 139 19.32 -18.33 -0.30
CA ARG A 139 18.28 -18.88 -1.19
C ARG A 139 18.28 -18.21 -2.57
N LEU A 140 18.68 -16.94 -2.68
CA LEU A 140 18.72 -16.23 -3.96
C LEU A 140 19.73 -16.83 -4.94
N THR A 141 20.68 -17.66 -4.48
CA THR A 141 21.63 -18.36 -5.35
C THR A 141 21.02 -19.49 -6.18
N SER A 142 19.79 -19.94 -5.86
CA SER A 142 19.05 -20.88 -6.70
C SER A 142 18.28 -20.20 -7.84
N PHE A 143 18.14 -18.88 -7.80
CA PHE A 143 17.50 -18.09 -8.86
C PHE A 143 18.50 -17.83 -9.99
N THR A 144 18.00 -17.81 -11.22
CA THR A 144 18.78 -17.44 -12.40
C THR A 144 18.98 -15.93 -12.44
N LYS A 145 17.93 -15.15 -12.19
CA LYS A 145 17.93 -13.69 -12.16
C LYS A 145 16.93 -13.16 -11.12
N PRO A 146 17.29 -13.22 -9.82
CA PRO A 146 16.41 -12.75 -8.76
C PRO A 146 16.19 -11.23 -8.87
N ILE A 147 14.94 -10.80 -8.79
CA ILE A 147 14.52 -9.41 -8.73
C ILE A 147 13.91 -9.15 -7.35
N LEU A 148 14.41 -8.12 -6.66
CA LEU A 148 13.84 -7.70 -5.40
C LEU A 148 12.74 -6.66 -5.65
N ALA A 149 11.55 -6.92 -5.12
CA ALA A 149 10.44 -5.98 -5.09
C ALA A 149 10.38 -5.32 -3.71
N THR A 150 10.03 -4.04 -3.65
CA THR A 150 9.83 -3.33 -2.39
C THR A 150 8.58 -2.48 -2.45
N SER A 151 7.92 -2.37 -1.30
CA SER A 151 6.73 -1.55 -1.09
C SER A 151 6.83 -0.89 0.27
N THR A 152 6.26 0.31 0.38
CA THR A 152 6.09 1.01 1.65
C THR A 152 4.75 1.72 1.64
N ASP A 153 4.04 1.62 2.77
CA ASP A 153 2.73 2.24 2.94
C ASP A 153 2.45 2.47 4.43
N GLY A 154 1.40 3.22 4.71
CA GLY A 154 0.81 3.37 6.03
C GLY A 154 -0.62 2.88 6.07
N VAL A 155 -1.20 2.85 7.27
CA VAL A 155 -2.61 2.51 7.46
C VAL A 155 -3.53 3.65 6.97
N GLY A 156 -3.06 4.89 7.04
CA GLY A 156 -3.86 6.07 6.68
C GLY A 156 -4.89 6.42 7.75
N THR A 157 -5.91 7.19 7.39
CA THR A 157 -6.81 7.84 8.37
C THR A 157 -7.75 6.88 9.11
N LYS A 158 -7.69 5.57 8.84
CA LYS A 158 -8.33 4.52 9.64
C LYS A 158 -7.79 4.48 11.07
N VAL A 159 -6.51 4.83 11.29
CA VAL A 159 -5.91 4.91 12.63
C VAL A 159 -6.67 5.86 13.57
N ALA A 160 -7.32 6.90 13.03
CA ALA A 160 -8.07 7.85 13.84
C ALA A 160 -9.32 7.21 14.48
N ILE A 161 -9.91 6.20 13.85
CA ILE A 161 -11.06 5.47 14.41
C ILE A 161 -10.58 4.52 15.52
N ALA A 162 -9.50 3.79 15.26
CA ALA A 162 -8.84 2.93 16.24
C ALA A 162 -8.47 3.70 17.52
N GLN A 163 -7.91 4.91 17.36
CA GLN A 163 -7.61 5.82 18.47
C GLN A 163 -8.86 6.29 19.21
N ALA A 164 -9.93 6.63 18.48
CA ALA A 164 -11.16 7.14 19.10
C ALA A 164 -11.90 6.11 19.96
N ILE A 165 -11.71 4.81 19.71
CA ILE A 165 -12.34 3.73 20.48
C ILE A 165 -11.34 2.87 21.27
N ASP A 166 -10.06 3.27 21.32
CA ASP A 166 -8.95 2.57 22.00
C ASP A 166 -8.83 1.08 21.59
N LYS A 167 -8.96 0.79 20.28
CA LYS A 167 -8.84 -0.56 19.69
C LYS A 167 -7.69 -0.62 18.69
N HIS A 168 -6.62 -1.34 19.02
CA HIS A 168 -5.35 -1.28 18.28
C HIS A 168 -4.84 -2.63 17.75
N ASP A 169 -5.51 -3.72 18.10
CA ASP A 169 -5.11 -5.11 17.83
C ASP A 169 -5.24 -5.52 16.34
N THR A 170 -5.94 -4.72 15.53
CA THR A 170 -6.21 -5.03 14.12
C THR A 170 -5.53 -4.11 13.12
N ILE A 171 -5.13 -2.90 13.51
CA ILE A 171 -4.52 -1.92 12.58
C ILE A 171 -3.16 -2.40 12.06
N GLY A 172 -2.49 -3.28 12.80
CA GLY A 172 -1.25 -3.92 12.34
C GLY A 172 -1.48 -4.84 11.13
N GLN A 173 -2.62 -5.52 11.07
CA GLN A 173 -2.99 -6.32 9.89
C GLN A 173 -3.30 -5.42 8.69
N ASP A 174 -3.98 -4.29 8.90
CA ASP A 174 -4.19 -3.31 7.83
C ASP A 174 -2.87 -2.84 7.22
N LEU A 175 -1.86 -2.56 8.05
CA LEU A 175 -0.53 -2.17 7.59
C LEU A 175 0.11 -3.26 6.73
N VAL A 176 0.13 -4.50 7.22
CA VAL A 176 0.74 -5.62 6.50
C VAL A 176 0.03 -5.85 5.17
N ALA A 177 -1.30 -5.81 5.14
CA ALA A 177 -2.05 -5.96 3.90
C ALA A 177 -1.69 -4.87 2.87
N MET A 178 -1.68 -3.59 3.29
CA MET A 178 -1.33 -2.48 2.40
C MET A 178 0.08 -2.62 1.80
N VAL A 179 1.06 -3.08 2.59
CA VAL A 179 2.44 -3.19 2.14
C VAL A 179 2.70 -4.49 1.35
N VAL A 180 2.27 -5.62 1.89
CA VAL A 180 2.63 -6.96 1.39
C VAL A 180 1.75 -7.37 0.22
N ASP A 181 0.46 -7.01 0.19
CA ASP A 181 -0.40 -7.30 -0.97
C ASP A 181 -0.01 -6.48 -2.21
N ASP A 182 0.74 -5.39 -2.06
CA ASP A 182 1.36 -4.66 -3.18
C ASP A 182 2.63 -5.37 -3.72
N ILE A 183 3.31 -6.19 -2.91
CA ILE A 183 4.48 -6.97 -3.34
C ILE A 183 4.04 -8.13 -4.25
N ILE A 184 2.99 -8.85 -3.88
CA ILE A 184 2.52 -10.01 -4.65
C ILE A 184 1.98 -9.61 -6.03
N VAL A 185 1.63 -8.34 -6.24
CA VAL A 185 1.12 -7.83 -7.52
C VAL A 185 2.07 -8.12 -8.69
N VAL A 186 3.38 -8.08 -8.45
CA VAL A 186 4.42 -8.39 -9.45
C VAL A 186 4.87 -9.86 -9.42
N GLY A 187 4.16 -10.71 -8.66
CA GLY A 187 4.47 -12.12 -8.44
C GLY A 187 5.59 -12.38 -7.45
N ALA A 188 5.97 -11.39 -6.65
CA ALA A 188 7.04 -11.54 -5.67
C ALA A 188 6.55 -12.24 -4.38
N GLU A 189 7.32 -13.22 -3.93
CA GLU A 189 7.18 -13.83 -2.61
C GLU A 189 7.78 -12.87 -1.57
N PRO A 190 7.02 -12.44 -0.55
CA PRO A 190 7.56 -11.60 0.52
C PRO A 190 8.64 -12.33 1.31
N LEU A 191 9.69 -11.61 1.70
CA LEU A 191 10.78 -12.14 2.53
C LEU A 191 10.69 -11.58 3.95
N PHE A 192 10.75 -10.25 4.06
CA PHE A 192 10.76 -9.57 5.34
C PHE A 192 10.11 -8.20 5.26
N MET A 193 9.68 -7.72 6.42
CA MET A 193 9.09 -6.41 6.65
C MET A 193 9.74 -5.72 7.85
N THR A 194 9.70 -4.39 7.83
CA THR A 194 9.98 -3.53 8.97
C THR A 194 8.85 -2.53 9.19
N ASP A 195 8.60 -2.15 10.43
CA ASP A 195 7.61 -1.13 10.80
C ASP A 195 8.24 0.15 11.40
N TYR A 196 7.48 1.24 11.36
CA TYR A 196 7.80 2.51 11.99
C TYR A 196 6.54 3.09 12.62
N ILE A 197 6.55 3.26 13.95
CA ILE A 197 5.46 3.86 14.71
C ILE A 197 5.91 5.23 15.22
N ALA A 198 5.21 6.28 14.80
CA ALA A 198 5.35 7.61 15.41
C ALA A 198 4.19 7.84 16.37
N CYS A 199 4.46 8.30 17.58
CA CYS A 199 3.43 8.56 18.58
C CYS A 199 3.72 9.84 19.37
N GLY A 200 2.71 10.48 19.95
CA GLY A 200 2.92 11.63 20.83
C GLY A 200 3.55 11.25 22.17
N ARG A 201 3.12 10.12 22.72
CA ARG A 201 3.69 9.47 23.92
C ARG A 201 3.64 7.95 23.76
N VAL A 202 4.69 7.25 24.17
CA VAL A 202 4.71 5.79 24.22
C VAL A 202 3.79 5.31 25.33
N VAL A 203 2.77 4.55 24.92
CA VAL A 203 1.96 3.71 25.81
C VAL A 203 2.33 2.25 25.50
N PRO A 204 3.11 1.57 26.37
CA PRO A 204 3.72 0.28 26.04
C PRO A 204 2.73 -0.78 25.57
N GLU A 205 1.57 -0.87 26.23
CA GLU A 205 0.53 -1.85 25.92
C GLU A 205 -0.13 -1.58 24.55
N ARG A 206 -0.29 -0.30 24.19
CA ARG A 206 -0.81 0.11 22.88
C ARG A 206 0.18 -0.26 21.78
N ILE A 207 1.46 0.11 21.95
CA ILE A 207 2.52 -0.22 20.98
C ILE A 207 2.62 -1.74 20.81
N ALA A 208 2.62 -2.49 21.91
CA ALA A 208 2.63 -3.94 21.87
C ALA A 208 1.42 -4.50 21.10
N SER A 209 0.21 -4.01 21.35
CA SER A 209 -1.00 -4.44 20.63
C SER A 209 -0.93 -4.19 19.12
N ILE A 210 -0.40 -3.04 18.71
CA ILE A 210 -0.16 -2.71 17.29
C ILE A 210 0.81 -3.70 16.67
N VAL A 211 1.98 -3.89 17.30
CA VAL A 211 3.05 -4.75 16.78
C VAL A 211 2.64 -6.23 16.80
N GLU A 212 1.82 -6.68 17.76
CA GLU A 212 1.22 -8.01 17.75
C GLU A 212 0.33 -8.22 16.53
N GLY A 213 -0.48 -7.22 16.15
CA GLY A 213 -1.26 -7.25 14.92
C GLY A 213 -0.39 -7.34 13.66
N ILE A 214 0.70 -6.56 13.60
CA ILE A 214 1.68 -6.62 12.49
C ILE A 214 2.30 -8.02 12.43
N ALA A 215 2.81 -8.52 13.56
CA ALA A 215 3.50 -9.79 13.63
C ALA A 215 2.59 -10.97 13.25
N LYS A 216 1.33 -10.98 13.72
CA LYS A 216 0.35 -12.01 13.35
C LYS A 216 0.10 -12.01 11.83
N ALA A 217 -0.15 -10.85 11.24
CA ALA A 217 -0.38 -10.74 9.81
C ALA A 217 0.86 -11.12 8.98
N CYS A 218 2.06 -10.71 9.41
CA CYS A 218 3.34 -11.12 8.84
C CYS A 218 3.49 -12.66 8.84
N ALA A 219 3.18 -13.32 9.96
CA ALA A 219 3.21 -14.78 10.03
C ALA A 219 2.20 -15.44 9.07
N GLU A 220 1.00 -14.88 8.94
CA GLU A 220 -0.03 -15.36 8.01
C GLU A 220 0.35 -15.19 6.53
N THR A 221 1.13 -14.15 6.19
CA THR A 221 1.64 -13.91 4.83
C THR A 221 3.01 -14.54 4.57
N GLY A 222 3.58 -15.27 5.53
CA GLY A 222 4.93 -15.86 5.41
C GLY A 222 6.05 -14.82 5.35
N THR A 223 5.82 -13.62 5.87
CA THR A 223 6.76 -12.51 5.90
C THR A 223 7.43 -12.41 7.28
N ALA A 224 8.75 -12.30 7.34
CA ALA A 224 9.45 -12.11 8.61
C ALA A 224 9.41 -10.64 9.06
N LEU A 225 8.98 -10.35 10.29
CA LEU A 225 9.11 -9.01 10.87
C LEU A 225 10.51 -8.89 11.48
N THR A 226 11.44 -8.27 10.73
CA THR A 226 12.88 -8.32 11.06
C THR A 226 13.37 -7.13 11.88
N GLY A 227 12.59 -6.06 11.95
CA GLY A 227 12.90 -4.89 12.78
C GLY A 227 11.78 -3.86 12.75
N GLY A 228 11.87 -2.89 13.64
CA GLY A 228 10.95 -1.77 13.69
C GLY A 228 11.51 -0.66 14.56
N GLU A 229 10.84 0.49 14.54
CA GLU A 229 11.23 1.66 15.33
C GLU A 229 9.99 2.33 15.93
N THR A 230 10.10 2.82 17.17
CA THR A 230 9.05 3.58 17.84
C THR A 230 9.59 4.94 18.25
N ALA A 231 9.04 6.00 17.67
CA ALA A 231 9.49 7.37 17.89
C ALA A 231 8.43 8.20 18.62
N GLU A 232 8.83 8.85 19.72
CA GLU A 232 8.01 9.87 20.40
C GLU A 232 8.23 11.25 19.78
N HIS A 233 7.14 11.89 19.34
CA HIS A 233 7.12 13.20 18.70
C HIS A 233 6.31 14.24 19.53
N PRO A 234 6.72 14.55 20.77
CA PRO A 234 6.00 15.50 21.62
C PRO A 234 5.97 16.88 20.98
N GLY A 235 4.78 17.50 20.95
CA GLY A 235 4.55 18.82 20.36
C GLY A 235 4.33 18.80 18.84
N LEU A 236 4.53 17.67 18.16
CA LEU A 236 4.11 17.44 16.78
C LEU A 236 2.82 16.60 16.72
N LEU A 237 2.74 15.54 17.53
CA LEU A 237 1.55 14.70 17.70
C LEU A 237 0.89 14.97 19.06
N GLY A 238 -0.44 14.85 19.12
CA GLY A 238 -1.16 14.85 20.39
C GLY A 238 -0.72 13.67 21.27
N PRO A 239 -0.86 13.76 22.61
CA PRO A 239 -0.27 12.78 23.53
C PRO A 239 -0.79 11.36 23.33
N ASP A 240 -2.00 11.21 22.79
CA ASP A 240 -2.59 9.90 22.48
C ASP A 240 -2.57 9.58 20.98
N ASP A 241 -2.04 10.50 20.16
CA ASP A 241 -1.98 10.33 18.71
C ASP A 241 -0.84 9.39 18.31
N TYR A 242 -1.06 8.56 17.29
CA TYR A 242 -0.04 7.79 16.61
C TYR A 242 -0.32 7.61 15.11
N ASP A 243 0.73 7.31 14.37
CA ASP A 243 0.70 6.86 12.99
C ASP A 243 1.65 5.66 12.81
N VAL A 244 1.34 4.81 11.83
CA VAL A 244 2.06 3.56 11.58
C VAL A 244 2.34 3.41 10.10
N ALA A 245 3.61 3.19 9.78
CA ALA A 245 4.11 2.90 8.45
C ALA A 245 4.92 1.61 8.45
N GLY A 246 5.09 1.02 7.27
CA GLY A 246 5.85 -0.20 7.10
C GLY A 246 6.49 -0.26 5.73
N ALA A 247 7.49 -1.13 5.61
CA ALA A 247 8.15 -1.42 4.36
C ALA A 247 8.49 -2.91 4.28
N ALA A 248 8.24 -3.52 3.13
CA ALA A 248 8.55 -4.92 2.88
C ALA A 248 9.46 -5.09 1.66
N VAL A 249 10.16 -6.22 1.65
CA VAL A 249 10.97 -6.70 0.53
C VAL A 249 10.51 -8.09 0.17
N GLY A 250 10.28 -8.32 -1.11
CA GLY A 250 10.01 -9.63 -1.69
C GLY A 250 10.97 -9.97 -2.82
N VAL A 251 10.90 -11.20 -3.32
CA VAL A 251 11.69 -11.67 -4.44
C VAL A 251 10.83 -12.35 -5.50
N VAL A 252 11.17 -12.11 -6.76
CA VAL A 252 10.60 -12.83 -7.90
C VAL A 252 11.71 -13.24 -8.87
N GLU A 253 11.57 -14.39 -9.51
CA GLU A 253 12.41 -14.76 -10.65
C GLU A 253 11.99 -13.93 -11.88
N ALA A 254 12.97 -13.41 -12.62
CA ALA A 254 12.67 -12.46 -13.69
C ALA A 254 11.73 -13.01 -14.78
N ASP A 255 11.79 -14.32 -15.07
CA ASP A 255 10.93 -14.98 -16.06
C ASP A 255 9.55 -15.40 -15.52
N ARG A 256 9.29 -15.16 -14.22
CA ARG A 256 8.00 -15.37 -13.54
C ARG A 256 7.33 -14.07 -13.09
N MET A 257 8.03 -12.95 -13.19
CA MET A 257 7.49 -11.63 -12.83
C MET A 257 6.20 -11.37 -13.58
N LEU A 258 5.14 -11.01 -12.84
CA LEU A 258 3.84 -10.66 -13.39
C LEU A 258 3.84 -9.19 -13.83
N GLY A 259 3.00 -8.85 -14.81
CA GLY A 259 2.97 -7.49 -15.33
C GLY A 259 2.17 -7.32 -16.62
N PRO A 260 1.99 -6.06 -17.07
CA PRO A 260 1.22 -5.72 -18.27
C PRO A 260 1.74 -6.40 -19.54
N GLU A 261 3.02 -6.76 -19.59
CA GLU A 261 3.65 -7.45 -20.71
C GLU A 261 3.16 -8.89 -20.90
N ARG A 262 2.55 -9.50 -19.88
CA ARG A 262 1.97 -10.84 -19.96
C ARG A 262 0.52 -10.84 -20.39
N VAL A 263 -0.16 -9.71 -20.22
CA VAL A 263 -1.60 -9.58 -20.46
C VAL A 263 -1.88 -9.60 -21.96
N GLN A 264 -2.86 -10.39 -22.36
CA GLN A 264 -3.21 -10.66 -23.75
C GLN A 264 -4.69 -10.38 -24.04
N HIS A 265 -5.00 -10.30 -25.33
CA HIS A 265 -6.38 -10.31 -25.80
C HIS A 265 -7.08 -11.60 -25.38
N GLY A 266 -8.28 -11.49 -24.80
CA GLY A 266 -9.07 -12.64 -24.37
C GLY A 266 -8.80 -13.07 -22.94
N ASP A 267 -7.78 -12.54 -22.27
CA ASP A 267 -7.56 -12.80 -20.84
C ASP A 267 -8.80 -12.46 -20.02
N VAL A 268 -9.03 -13.27 -18.98
CA VAL A 268 -10.17 -13.12 -18.08
C VAL A 268 -9.73 -12.37 -16.83
N VAL A 269 -10.53 -11.40 -16.40
CA VAL A 269 -10.35 -10.69 -15.14
C VAL A 269 -11.23 -11.33 -14.08
N ILE A 270 -10.60 -11.89 -13.06
CA ILE A 270 -11.23 -12.43 -11.86
C ILE A 270 -11.16 -11.37 -10.75
N SER A 271 -12.29 -11.04 -10.16
CA SER A 271 -12.37 -10.25 -8.93
C SER A 271 -12.23 -11.15 -7.72
N ILE A 272 -11.55 -10.64 -6.69
CA ILE A 272 -11.37 -11.31 -5.40
C ILE A 272 -11.95 -10.40 -4.31
N ALA A 273 -12.83 -10.97 -3.49
CA ALA A 273 -13.61 -10.21 -2.52
C ALA A 273 -12.75 -9.49 -1.47
N SER A 274 -13.12 -8.24 -1.19
CA SER A 274 -12.63 -7.49 -0.02
C SER A 274 -13.27 -8.01 1.28
N SER A 275 -12.73 -7.60 2.43
CA SER A 275 -13.40 -7.74 3.73
C SER A 275 -14.31 -6.56 4.06
N GLY A 276 -14.24 -5.47 3.29
CA GLY A 276 -14.91 -4.20 3.56
C GLY A 276 -14.11 -3.04 2.96
N LEU A 277 -14.11 -1.89 3.63
CA LEU A 277 -13.41 -0.67 3.19
C LEU A 277 -11.88 -0.80 3.10
N HIS A 278 -11.32 -1.85 3.72
CA HIS A 278 -9.87 -2.04 3.89
C HIS A 278 -9.24 -0.84 4.63
N SER A 279 -8.21 -0.22 4.05
CA SER A 279 -7.49 0.93 4.63
C SER A 279 -7.58 2.20 3.76
N ASN A 280 -8.56 2.30 2.86
CA ASN A 280 -8.68 3.42 1.91
C ASN A 280 -10.03 4.16 2.05
N GLY A 281 -10.03 5.48 1.76
CA GLY A 281 -11.25 6.30 1.79
C GLY A 281 -11.74 6.72 3.18
N TYR A 282 -10.99 6.42 4.25
CA TYR A 282 -11.43 6.67 5.64
C TYR A 282 -11.63 8.14 5.99
N SER A 283 -10.99 9.07 5.29
CA SER A 283 -11.25 10.50 5.47
C SER A 283 -12.69 10.87 5.09
N LEU A 284 -13.22 10.27 4.01
CA LEU A 284 -14.61 10.42 3.60
C LEU A 284 -15.55 9.70 4.58
N VAL A 285 -15.21 8.48 4.98
CA VAL A 285 -15.98 7.71 5.98
C VAL A 285 -16.16 8.50 7.28
N ARG A 286 -15.07 9.02 7.84
CA ARG A 286 -15.09 9.82 9.07
C ARG A 286 -15.94 11.08 8.92
N ARG A 287 -15.90 11.71 7.75
CA ARG A 287 -16.74 12.87 7.44
C ARG A 287 -18.22 12.51 7.40
N ILE A 288 -18.58 11.42 6.72
CA ILE A 288 -19.96 10.92 6.61
C ILE A 288 -20.52 10.61 8.00
N VAL A 289 -19.78 9.88 8.82
CA VAL A 289 -20.18 9.53 10.21
C VAL A 289 -20.43 10.80 11.03
N ALA A 290 -19.52 11.77 10.96
CA ALA A 290 -19.67 13.04 11.67
C ALA A 290 -20.87 13.87 11.18
N ASP A 291 -21.13 13.89 9.87
CA ASP A 291 -22.26 14.62 9.28
C ASP A 291 -23.62 14.00 9.67
N GLN A 292 -23.66 12.70 9.96
CA GLN A 292 -24.82 12.02 10.56
C GLN A 292 -24.95 12.26 12.08
N GLY A 293 -24.00 12.96 12.71
CA GLY A 293 -23.99 13.20 14.15
C GLY A 293 -23.71 11.95 14.98
N LEU A 294 -23.13 10.91 14.38
CA LEU A 294 -22.77 9.66 15.04
C LEU A 294 -21.37 9.74 15.68
N SER A 295 -21.21 9.12 16.84
CA SER A 295 -19.91 8.79 17.44
C SER A 295 -19.46 7.40 16.99
N PHE A 296 -18.14 7.14 17.01
CA PHE A 296 -17.60 5.80 16.75
C PHE A 296 -17.97 4.79 17.84
N THR A 297 -18.38 5.25 19.02
CA THR A 297 -18.84 4.39 20.12
C THR A 297 -20.34 4.10 20.07
N ASP A 298 -21.09 4.74 19.15
CA ASP A 298 -22.52 4.53 19.05
C ASP A 298 -22.81 3.16 18.41
N THR A 299 -23.97 2.59 18.74
CA THR A 299 -24.51 1.43 18.01
C THR A 299 -25.42 1.93 16.89
N SER A 300 -25.17 1.50 15.66
CA SER A 300 -26.00 1.79 14.50
C SER A 300 -26.63 0.51 13.98
N ALA A 301 -27.97 0.50 13.93
CA ALA A 301 -28.71 -0.62 13.35
C ALA A 301 -28.47 -0.76 11.85
N GLU A 302 -28.26 0.35 11.14
CA GLU A 302 -27.98 0.37 9.71
C GLU A 302 -26.59 -0.19 9.39
N LEU A 303 -25.58 0.15 10.21
CA LEU A 303 -24.22 -0.41 10.09
C LEU A 303 -24.10 -1.81 10.69
N GLY A 304 -25.11 -2.29 11.43
CA GLY A 304 -25.16 -3.63 12.00
C GLY A 304 -24.31 -3.83 13.26
N GLY A 305 -23.94 -2.77 13.98
CA GLY A 305 -23.09 -2.88 15.17
C GLY A 305 -22.58 -1.55 15.72
N VAL A 306 -21.53 -1.61 16.54
CA VAL A 306 -20.82 -0.42 17.00
C VAL A 306 -20.10 0.21 15.82
N VAL A 307 -20.33 1.50 15.56
CA VAL A 307 -19.85 2.20 14.36
C VAL A 307 -18.35 2.01 14.16
N GLY A 308 -17.55 2.24 15.20
CA GLY A 308 -16.10 2.11 15.15
C GLY A 308 -15.63 0.68 14.91
N GLU A 309 -16.29 -0.31 15.52
CA GLU A 309 -15.91 -1.73 15.36
C GLU A 309 -16.18 -2.23 13.93
N VAL A 310 -17.34 -1.89 13.37
CA VAL A 310 -17.70 -2.25 11.98
C VAL A 310 -16.71 -1.60 10.99
N LEU A 311 -16.36 -0.33 11.24
CA LEU A 311 -15.39 0.40 10.41
C LEU A 311 -13.94 -0.07 10.61
N LEU A 312 -13.65 -0.84 11.66
CA LEU A 312 -12.31 -1.38 11.93
C LEU A 312 -12.15 -2.83 11.46
N GLU A 313 -13.09 -3.35 10.66
CA GLU A 313 -12.93 -4.64 9.97
C GLU A 313 -11.55 -4.67 9.27
N PRO A 314 -10.65 -5.62 9.62
CA PRO A 314 -9.29 -5.62 9.12
C PRO A 314 -9.24 -5.83 7.60
N THR A 315 -8.23 -5.25 6.96
CA THR A 315 -7.94 -5.53 5.54
C THR A 315 -7.60 -7.00 5.37
N ARG A 316 -8.27 -7.64 4.42
CA ARG A 316 -8.01 -9.04 4.05
C ARG A 316 -6.60 -9.20 3.50
N LEU A 317 -5.90 -10.24 3.94
CA LEU A 317 -4.58 -10.62 3.44
C LEU A 317 -4.73 -11.56 2.23
N TYR A 318 -4.21 -11.17 1.07
CA TYR A 318 -4.26 -12.00 -0.15
C TYR A 318 -2.98 -12.78 -0.38
N THR A 319 -1.85 -12.23 0.08
CA THR A 319 -0.52 -12.71 -0.32
C THR A 319 -0.26 -14.17 0.02
N GLY A 320 -0.63 -14.63 1.22
CA GLY A 320 -0.42 -16.03 1.64
C GLY A 320 -1.02 -17.05 0.65
N PRO A 321 -2.33 -16.97 0.36
CA PRO A 321 -2.95 -17.75 -0.72
C PRO A 321 -2.33 -17.50 -2.11
N LEU A 322 -2.11 -16.25 -2.51
CA LEU A 322 -1.64 -15.95 -3.88
C LEU A 322 -0.22 -16.46 -4.17
N VAL A 323 0.68 -16.47 -3.19
CA VAL A 323 1.99 -17.13 -3.31
C VAL A 323 1.82 -18.62 -3.59
N LYS A 324 0.88 -19.29 -2.91
CA LYS A 324 0.60 -20.72 -3.13
C LYS A 324 -0.02 -20.97 -4.50
N LEU A 325 -0.89 -20.07 -4.98
CA LEU A 325 -1.46 -20.12 -6.32
C LEU A 325 -0.35 -20.06 -7.40
N LEU A 326 0.58 -19.12 -7.29
CA LEU A 326 1.70 -18.98 -8.22
C LEU A 326 2.70 -20.14 -8.15
N ALA A 327 2.75 -20.85 -7.02
CA ALA A 327 3.61 -22.02 -6.84
C ALA A 327 2.95 -23.34 -7.30
N GLU A 328 1.64 -23.35 -7.60
CA GLU A 328 0.88 -24.55 -7.99
C GLU A 328 1.29 -25.00 -9.41
N PRO A 329 1.97 -26.16 -9.57
CA PRO A 329 2.45 -26.61 -10.88
C PRO A 329 1.34 -26.78 -11.92
N ALA A 330 0.12 -27.14 -11.49
CA ALA A 330 -1.00 -27.28 -12.41
C ALA A 330 -1.46 -25.92 -12.98
N LEU A 331 -1.13 -24.80 -12.35
CA LEU A 331 -1.52 -23.44 -12.71
C LEU A 331 -0.31 -22.56 -13.10
N ASP A 332 0.85 -23.16 -13.35
CA ASP A 332 2.04 -22.45 -13.79
C ASP A 332 1.75 -21.62 -15.06
N GLY A 333 2.11 -20.34 -15.02
CA GLY A 333 1.86 -19.38 -16.10
C GLY A 333 0.39 -18.98 -16.31
N ALA A 334 -0.56 -19.44 -15.50
CA ALA A 334 -1.98 -19.10 -15.66
C ALA A 334 -2.31 -17.65 -15.31
N VAL A 335 -1.57 -17.05 -14.37
CA VAL A 335 -1.76 -15.66 -13.95
C VAL A 335 -0.80 -14.76 -14.73
N HIS A 336 -1.32 -13.70 -15.30
CA HIS A 336 -0.54 -12.72 -16.08
C HIS A 336 -0.27 -11.45 -15.28
N ALA A 337 -1.25 -10.99 -14.50
CA ALA A 337 -1.13 -9.85 -13.61
C ALA A 337 -2.08 -9.97 -12.43
N PHE A 338 -1.73 -9.31 -11.32
CA PHE A 338 -2.69 -8.99 -10.25
C PHE A 338 -2.91 -7.48 -10.20
N SER A 339 -3.97 -7.01 -9.54
CA SER A 339 -4.18 -5.59 -9.24
C SER A 339 -4.83 -5.41 -7.88
N HIS A 340 -4.08 -4.82 -6.94
CA HIS A 340 -4.58 -4.50 -5.60
C HIS A 340 -5.47 -3.24 -5.64
N VAL A 341 -6.71 -3.38 -5.20
CA VAL A 341 -7.70 -2.29 -5.25
C VAL A 341 -7.61 -1.43 -3.98
N THR A 342 -6.85 -0.35 -4.09
CA THR A 342 -6.60 0.63 -3.00
C THR A 342 -7.19 2.00 -3.34
N GLY A 343 -6.60 3.09 -2.83
CA GLY A 343 -7.02 4.47 -3.14
C GLY A 343 -7.05 4.72 -4.66
N GLY A 344 -7.99 5.56 -5.10
CA GLY A 344 -8.28 5.77 -6.54
C GLY A 344 -9.31 4.79 -7.11
N GLY A 345 -9.68 3.75 -6.35
CA GLY A 345 -10.83 2.90 -6.66
C GLY A 345 -10.58 1.83 -7.73
N ILE A 346 -11.66 1.23 -8.22
CA ILE A 346 -11.62 -0.01 -9.01
C ILE A 346 -10.90 0.19 -10.36
N ALA A 347 -11.40 1.14 -11.17
CA ALA A 347 -10.94 1.32 -12.54
C ALA A 347 -9.48 1.76 -12.60
N ALA A 348 -9.10 2.70 -11.73
CA ALA A 348 -7.76 3.27 -11.68
C ALA A 348 -6.70 2.21 -11.35
N ASN A 349 -6.97 1.32 -10.39
CA ASN A 349 -6.00 0.29 -10.02
C ASN A 349 -5.88 -0.81 -11.08
N LEU A 350 -6.99 -1.27 -11.66
CA LEU A 350 -6.93 -2.27 -12.73
C LEU A 350 -6.24 -1.72 -13.99
N ALA A 351 -6.52 -0.47 -14.39
CA ALA A 351 -5.90 0.13 -15.57
C ALA A 351 -4.36 0.15 -15.52
N ARG A 352 -3.76 0.28 -14.32
CA ARG A 352 -2.29 0.33 -14.12
C ARG A 352 -1.57 -0.96 -14.50
N VAL A 353 -2.27 -2.10 -14.48
CA VAL A 353 -1.66 -3.41 -14.74
C VAL A 353 -2.01 -3.96 -16.13
N LEU A 354 -2.76 -3.18 -16.91
CA LEU A 354 -3.07 -3.48 -18.30
C LEU A 354 -2.06 -2.79 -19.23
N PRO A 355 -1.68 -3.42 -20.36
CA PRO A 355 -0.84 -2.78 -21.36
C PRO A 355 -1.59 -1.66 -22.09
N GLN A 356 -0.84 -0.70 -22.62
CA GLN A 356 -1.41 0.39 -23.40
C GLN A 356 -2.22 -0.13 -24.59
N GLY A 357 -3.41 0.44 -24.78
CA GLY A 357 -4.34 0.04 -25.84
C GLY A 357 -5.21 -1.18 -25.49
N ALA A 358 -4.90 -1.91 -24.41
CA ALA A 358 -5.81 -2.91 -23.86
C ALA A 358 -6.92 -2.23 -23.04
N TRP A 359 -8.09 -2.84 -23.05
CA TRP A 359 -9.25 -2.33 -22.33
C TRP A 359 -10.17 -3.43 -21.83
N ILE A 360 -10.95 -3.10 -20.81
CA ILE A 360 -12.01 -3.95 -20.27
C ILE A 360 -13.21 -3.11 -19.83
N GLU A 361 -14.40 -3.67 -20.00
CA GLU A 361 -15.62 -3.21 -19.35
C GLU A 361 -15.96 -4.18 -18.22
N LEU A 362 -16.04 -3.67 -16.99
CA LEU A 362 -16.43 -4.44 -15.81
C LEU A 362 -17.93 -4.28 -15.60
N ASP A 363 -18.68 -5.38 -15.62
CA ASP A 363 -20.12 -5.36 -15.35
C ASP A 363 -20.38 -5.30 -13.85
N ARG A 364 -20.95 -4.19 -13.37
CA ARG A 364 -21.37 -4.02 -11.96
C ARG A 364 -22.36 -5.09 -11.51
N GLY A 365 -23.13 -5.66 -12.44
CA GLY A 365 -24.07 -6.75 -12.15
C GLY A 365 -23.38 -8.05 -11.75
N ALA A 366 -22.06 -8.19 -11.93
CA ALA A 366 -21.31 -9.37 -11.55
C ALA A 366 -21.11 -9.51 -10.03
N TRP A 367 -21.36 -8.46 -9.23
CA TRP A 367 -21.27 -8.55 -7.77
C TRP A 367 -22.19 -7.57 -7.03
N SER A 368 -22.38 -7.84 -5.75
CA SER A 368 -23.11 -6.97 -4.83
C SER A 368 -22.13 -6.41 -3.81
N PRO A 369 -21.89 -5.08 -3.76
CA PRO A 369 -21.01 -4.49 -2.75
C PRO A 369 -21.54 -4.75 -1.33
N ASN A 370 -20.65 -4.93 -0.35
CA ASN A 370 -21.05 -5.12 1.05
C ASN A 370 -21.96 -3.99 1.57
N ASP A 371 -22.85 -4.32 2.51
CA ASP A 371 -23.85 -3.39 3.07
C ASP A 371 -23.24 -2.09 3.59
N ILE A 372 -22.04 -2.15 4.16
CA ILE A 372 -21.31 -0.98 4.65
C ILE A 372 -21.19 0.13 3.59
N PHE A 373 -20.98 -0.22 2.32
CA PHE A 373 -20.89 0.76 1.24
C PHE A 373 -22.24 1.40 0.94
N ARG A 374 -23.33 0.61 0.98
CA ARG A 374 -24.69 1.11 0.74
C ARG A 374 -25.13 2.06 1.83
N VAL A 375 -24.86 1.70 3.08
CA VAL A 375 -25.20 2.52 4.25
C VAL A 375 -24.42 3.83 4.20
N LEU A 376 -23.11 3.79 3.94
CA LEU A 376 -22.29 5.00 3.85
C LEU A 376 -22.68 5.88 2.66
N ALA A 377 -22.98 5.30 1.50
CA ALA A 377 -23.49 6.05 0.35
C ALA A 377 -24.86 6.69 0.66
N GLY A 378 -25.76 5.95 1.32
CA GLY A 378 -27.05 6.44 1.81
C GLY A 378 -26.90 7.61 2.77
N PHE A 379 -26.00 7.50 3.75
CA PHE A 379 -25.66 8.58 4.68
C PHE A 379 -25.06 9.81 3.99
N ALA A 380 -24.31 9.60 2.91
CA ALA A 380 -23.77 10.69 2.10
C ALA A 380 -24.81 11.30 1.13
N GLY A 381 -26.00 10.69 0.99
CA GLY A 381 -27.00 11.10 0.02
C GLY A 381 -26.55 10.91 -1.43
N THR A 382 -25.76 9.87 -1.69
CA THR A 382 -25.15 9.60 -3.00
C THR A 382 -25.35 8.15 -3.46
N ASP A 383 -25.11 7.88 -4.73
CA ASP A 383 -25.16 6.52 -5.30
C ASP A 383 -23.80 5.82 -5.16
N LEU A 384 -23.79 4.48 -5.30
CA LEU A 384 -22.55 3.71 -5.18
C LEU A 384 -21.59 4.06 -6.32
N GLU A 385 -22.12 4.32 -7.52
CA GLU A 385 -21.37 4.65 -8.72
C GLU A 385 -20.47 5.88 -8.53
N SER A 386 -20.95 6.92 -7.83
CA SER A 386 -20.14 8.11 -7.51
C SER A 386 -18.94 7.82 -6.59
N THR A 387 -18.96 6.69 -5.88
CA THR A 387 -17.93 6.30 -4.90
C THR A 387 -16.85 5.38 -5.48
N GLU A 388 -16.99 4.94 -6.74
CA GLU A 388 -16.09 4.00 -7.43
C GLU A 388 -14.65 4.49 -7.56
N GLY A 389 -14.43 5.81 -7.55
CA GLY A 389 -13.10 6.42 -7.55
C GLY A 389 -12.46 6.50 -6.15
N THR A 390 -13.18 6.11 -5.11
CA THR A 390 -12.74 6.21 -3.71
C THR A 390 -12.67 4.86 -3.03
N TRP A 391 -13.71 4.04 -3.16
CA TRP A 391 -13.85 2.77 -2.46
C TRP A 391 -13.69 1.57 -3.39
N ASN A 392 -13.34 0.44 -2.78
CA ASN A 392 -13.13 -0.83 -3.48
C ASN A 392 -14.45 -1.56 -3.81
N LEU A 393 -15.54 -1.14 -3.16
CA LEU A 393 -16.93 -1.62 -3.35
C LEU A 393 -17.07 -3.14 -3.38
N GLY A 394 -16.30 -3.85 -2.55
CA GLY A 394 -16.38 -5.30 -2.41
C GLY A 394 -15.27 -6.06 -3.13
N ILE A 395 -14.45 -5.41 -3.97
CA ILE A 395 -13.33 -6.05 -4.68
C ILE A 395 -12.02 -5.60 -4.06
N GLY A 396 -11.26 -6.51 -3.46
CA GLY A 396 -9.97 -6.16 -2.87
C GLY A 396 -8.79 -6.37 -3.82
N MET A 397 -8.88 -7.35 -4.72
CA MET A 397 -7.81 -7.71 -5.63
C MET A 397 -8.41 -8.21 -6.95
N PHE A 398 -7.73 -7.96 -8.06
CA PHE A 398 -8.00 -8.64 -9.33
C PHE A 398 -6.88 -9.61 -9.68
N ALA A 399 -7.23 -10.69 -10.37
CA ALA A 399 -6.31 -11.54 -11.11
C ALA A 399 -6.66 -11.52 -12.60
N VAL A 400 -5.69 -11.18 -13.44
CA VAL A 400 -5.77 -11.30 -14.90
C VAL A 400 -5.16 -12.64 -15.28
N VAL A 401 -5.94 -13.50 -15.91
CA VAL A 401 -5.55 -14.90 -16.15
C VAL A 401 -5.85 -15.35 -17.57
N ASP A 402 -5.15 -16.39 -18.01
CA ASP A 402 -5.46 -17.10 -19.24
C ASP A 402 -6.93 -17.61 -19.23
N ALA A 403 -7.63 -17.38 -20.34
CA ALA A 403 -9.06 -17.69 -20.45
C ALA A 403 -9.40 -19.17 -20.24
N GLN A 404 -8.50 -20.08 -20.65
CA GLN A 404 -8.73 -21.52 -20.52
C GLN A 404 -8.49 -22.00 -19.08
N ARG A 405 -7.82 -21.20 -18.25
CA ARG A 405 -7.51 -21.51 -16.85
C ARG A 405 -8.43 -20.78 -15.86
N ALA A 406 -9.23 -19.84 -16.31
CA ALA A 406 -10.03 -18.97 -15.46
C ALA A 406 -10.93 -19.72 -14.44
N SER A 407 -11.68 -20.73 -14.88
CA SER A 407 -12.57 -21.49 -13.97
C SER A 407 -11.79 -22.22 -12.88
N VAL A 408 -10.66 -22.84 -13.23
CA VAL A 408 -9.81 -23.56 -12.27
C VAL A 408 -9.15 -22.60 -11.28
N VAL A 409 -8.78 -21.39 -11.72
CA VAL A 409 -8.25 -20.36 -10.82
C VAL A 409 -9.32 -19.88 -9.84
N VAL A 410 -10.56 -19.65 -10.29
CA VAL A 410 -11.67 -19.29 -9.40
C VAL A 410 -11.91 -20.39 -8.36
N GLU A 411 -12.03 -21.65 -8.81
CA GLU A 411 -12.21 -22.80 -7.90
C GLU A 411 -11.08 -22.90 -6.86
N TRP A 412 -9.83 -22.66 -7.29
CA TRP A 412 -8.67 -22.65 -6.40
C TRP A 412 -8.77 -21.53 -5.36
N LEU A 413 -9.10 -20.31 -5.78
CA LEU A 413 -9.23 -19.15 -4.90
C LEU A 413 -10.35 -19.36 -3.87
N GLU A 414 -11.51 -19.87 -4.31
CA GLU A 414 -12.61 -20.19 -3.41
C GLU A 414 -12.23 -21.26 -2.39
N ALA A 415 -11.55 -22.33 -2.83
CA ALA A 415 -11.02 -23.37 -1.94
C ALA A 415 -9.98 -22.84 -0.94
N ALA A 416 -9.25 -21.78 -1.31
CA ALA A 416 -8.32 -21.06 -0.43
C ALA A 416 -9.02 -20.04 0.49
N GLY A 417 -10.35 -19.94 0.48
CA GLY A 417 -11.12 -19.02 1.32
C GLY A 417 -11.16 -17.58 0.78
N LEU A 418 -10.91 -17.40 -0.52
CA LEU A 418 -11.00 -16.13 -1.23
C LEU A 418 -12.19 -16.17 -2.21
N PRO A 419 -13.38 -15.68 -1.81
CA PRO A 419 -14.52 -15.59 -2.71
C PRO A 419 -14.13 -14.80 -3.96
N SER A 420 -14.39 -15.37 -5.13
CA SER A 420 -13.93 -14.80 -6.38
C SER A 420 -14.89 -15.08 -7.53
N TRP A 421 -14.93 -14.19 -8.52
CA TRP A 421 -15.83 -14.29 -9.67
C TRP A 421 -15.23 -13.64 -10.90
N VAL A 422 -15.67 -14.07 -12.08
CA VAL A 422 -15.28 -13.41 -13.34
C VAL A 422 -16.00 -12.07 -13.47
N ALA A 423 -15.24 -11.01 -13.75
CA ALA A 423 -15.76 -9.66 -13.92
C ALA A 423 -15.71 -9.14 -15.37
N GLY A 424 -14.94 -9.79 -16.24
CA GLY A 424 -14.94 -9.48 -17.67
C GLY A 424 -13.74 -10.07 -18.40
N THR A 425 -13.59 -9.66 -19.65
CA THR A 425 -12.55 -10.14 -20.57
C THR A 425 -11.83 -8.94 -21.17
N ILE A 426 -10.51 -9.04 -21.27
CA ILE A 426 -9.65 -8.02 -21.84
C ILE A 426 -9.74 -8.06 -23.36
N SER A 427 -9.82 -6.88 -23.97
CA SER A 427 -9.71 -6.68 -25.40
C SER A 427 -8.54 -5.75 -25.73
N THR A 428 -7.98 -5.93 -26.92
CA THR A 428 -6.93 -5.08 -27.51
C THR A 428 -7.39 -4.54 -28.87
N GLU A 429 -8.67 -4.78 -29.20
CA GLU A 429 -9.27 -4.24 -30.41
C GLU A 429 -9.40 -2.72 -30.30
N THR A 430 -9.37 -2.05 -31.46
CA THR A 430 -9.46 -0.59 -31.52
C THR A 430 -10.77 -0.11 -30.89
N ARG A 431 -10.66 0.81 -29.93
CA ARG A 431 -11.80 1.41 -29.23
C ARG A 431 -11.58 2.90 -29.02
N ASP A 432 -12.67 3.66 -29.02
CA ASP A 432 -12.70 4.99 -28.43
C ASP A 432 -12.77 4.85 -26.90
N PHE A 433 -11.80 5.45 -26.21
CA PHE A 433 -11.70 5.42 -24.75
C PHE A 433 -12.49 6.54 -24.05
N ALA A 434 -13.39 7.21 -24.76
CA ALA A 434 -14.37 8.09 -24.14
C ALA A 434 -15.14 7.39 -22.99
N GLY A 435 -14.99 7.94 -21.78
CA GLY A 435 -15.60 7.41 -20.55
C GLY A 435 -14.88 6.23 -19.91
N PHE A 436 -13.69 5.87 -20.38
CA PHE A 436 -12.79 4.96 -19.68
C PHE A 436 -11.86 5.74 -18.76
N GLU A 437 -11.53 5.14 -17.62
CA GLU A 437 -10.41 5.56 -16.78
C GLU A 437 -9.10 5.13 -17.44
N GLN A 438 -8.16 6.07 -17.58
CA GLN A 438 -6.83 5.85 -18.17
C GLN A 438 -5.78 6.65 -17.40
N GLY A 439 -4.50 6.24 -17.50
CA GLY A 439 -3.40 7.07 -16.99
C GLY A 439 -3.38 7.25 -15.46
N ALA A 440 -3.83 6.25 -14.72
CA ALA A 440 -4.00 6.34 -13.27
C ALA A 440 -2.68 6.30 -12.48
N LYS A 441 -2.61 7.09 -11.41
CA LYS A 441 -1.46 7.16 -10.47
C LYS A 441 -0.10 7.38 -11.16
N GLY A 442 -0.08 8.15 -12.25
CA GLY A 442 1.14 8.47 -12.98
C GLY A 442 1.71 7.33 -13.84
N VAL A 443 0.94 6.25 -14.02
CA VAL A 443 1.28 5.14 -14.92
C VAL A 443 0.40 5.22 -16.16
N ASP A 444 1.03 5.18 -17.33
CA ASP A 444 0.35 5.12 -18.63
C ASP A 444 0.06 3.67 -19.01
N GLY A 445 -1.05 3.13 -18.48
CA GLY A 445 -1.51 1.75 -18.66
C GLY A 445 -2.65 1.60 -19.66
N GLY A 446 -3.49 0.58 -19.45
CA GLY A 446 -4.69 0.33 -20.27
C GLY A 446 -5.88 1.20 -19.89
N ALA A 447 -7.07 0.79 -20.32
CA ALA A 447 -8.32 1.54 -20.11
C ALA A 447 -9.38 0.67 -19.42
N VAL A 448 -10.02 1.17 -18.37
CA VAL A 448 -11.07 0.43 -17.65
C VAL A 448 -12.34 1.26 -17.56
N ARG A 449 -13.49 0.63 -17.78
CA ARG A 449 -14.81 1.27 -17.59
C ARG A 449 -15.73 0.35 -16.83
N LEU A 450 -16.41 0.86 -15.79
CA LEU A 450 -17.49 0.13 -15.14
C LEU A 450 -18.81 0.41 -15.87
N VAL A 451 -19.56 -0.64 -16.16
CA VAL A 451 -20.84 -0.60 -16.90
C VAL A 451 -21.95 -1.32 -16.13
N GLY A 452 -23.20 -1.11 -16.52
CA GLY A 452 -24.35 -1.69 -15.81
C GLY A 452 -24.61 -1.00 -14.47
N SER A 453 -25.30 -1.71 -13.58
CA SER A 453 -25.67 -1.28 -12.22
C SER A 453 -25.34 -2.39 -11.23
N TYR A 454 -25.02 -2.03 -9.99
CA TYR A 454 -24.71 -3.02 -8.95
C TYR A 454 -25.85 -4.00 -8.73
N ALA A 455 -25.52 -5.28 -8.53
CA ALA A 455 -26.49 -6.26 -8.10
C ALA A 455 -27.06 -5.85 -6.73
N GLY A 456 -28.35 -6.17 -6.51
CA GLY A 456 -29.11 -5.87 -5.28
C GLY A 456 -28.37 -6.26 -4.01
#